data_AF-A0A8T4UMR3-F1
#
_entry.id   AF-A0A8T4UMR3-F1
#
_cell.length_a   1.000
_cell.length_b   1.000
_cell.length_c   1.000
_cell.angle_alpha   90.00
_cell.angle_beta   90.00
_cell.angle_gamma   90.00
#
_symmetry.space_group_name_H-M   'P 1'
#
loop_
_entity.id
_entity.type
_entity.pdbx_description
1 polymer ?
#
loop_
_entity_poly.entity_id
_entity_poly.type
_entity_poly.pdbx_seq_one_letter_code
_entity_poly.pdbx_strand_id
1 'polypeptide(L)'
;MYELLIGLLGFVCGISLAYIAEEELKLGKIYFSLVKRIIFIIFSASLIYYFFSLSNYVAIALFLPVSIIMFIAEIKIKRKMFEIVIYLGFIIPAILYADIRLVAASLLFLYGLSAGTLWWMRDTVKKKK
;
A
#
# COMPACT_ATOMS: atom_id res chain seq x y z
N MET A 1 -16.57 4.55 8.62
CA MET A 1 -15.52 3.89 9.44
C MET A 1 -15.30 2.44 9.03
N TYR A 2 -16.36 1.69 8.72
CA TYR A 2 -16.27 0.30 8.27
C TYR A 2 -15.45 0.10 7.00
N GLU A 3 -15.39 1.12 6.13
CA GLU A 3 -14.60 1.10 4.89
C GLU A 3 -13.10 0.93 5.20
N LEU A 4 -12.58 1.58 6.24
CA LEU A 4 -11.18 1.43 6.62
C LEU A 4 -10.88 0.06 7.20
N LEU A 5 -11.82 -0.55 7.93
CA LEU A 5 -11.70 -1.93 8.38
C LEU A 5 -11.60 -2.88 7.18
N ILE A 6 -12.42 -2.66 6.16
CA ILE A 6 -12.33 -3.39 4.89
C ILE A 6 -10.94 -3.16 4.27
N GLY A 7 -10.47 -1.92 4.21
CA GLY A 7 -9.12 -1.59 3.73
C GLY A 7 -8.02 -2.43 4.41
N LEU A 8 -8.07 -2.52 5.74
CA LEU A 8 -7.12 -3.28 6.56
C LEU A 8 -7.19 -4.80 6.31
N LEU A 9 -8.38 -5.34 6.01
CA LEU A 9 -8.54 -6.77 5.69
C LEU A 9 -7.74 -7.18 4.47
N GLY A 10 -7.46 -6.26 3.53
CA GLY A 10 -6.65 -6.55 2.36
C GLY A 10 -5.30 -7.18 2.74
N PHE A 11 -4.65 -6.67 3.78
CA PHE A 11 -3.37 -7.19 4.24
C PHE A 11 -3.47 -8.62 4.79
N VAL A 12 -4.51 -8.89 5.60
CA VAL A 12 -4.79 -10.22 6.15
C VAL A 12 -5.10 -11.20 5.03
N CYS A 13 -5.98 -10.82 4.09
CA CYS A 13 -6.31 -11.62 2.91
C CYS A 13 -5.08 -11.91 2.05
N GLY A 14 -4.17 -10.94 1.87
CA GLY A 14 -2.91 -11.14 1.16
C GLY A 14 -2.01 -12.18 1.82
N ILE A 15 -1.90 -12.16 3.15
CA ILE A 15 -1.15 -13.19 3.89
C ILE A 15 -1.80 -14.56 3.70
N SER A 16 -3.12 -14.66 3.88
CA SER A 16 -3.84 -15.92 3.71
C SER A 16 -3.68 -16.48 2.30
N LEU A 17 -3.72 -15.62 1.28
CA LEU A 17 -3.52 -16.00 -0.12
C LEU A 17 -2.10 -16.53 -0.36
N ALA A 18 -1.08 -15.88 0.22
CA ALA A 18 0.30 -16.36 0.14
C ALA A 18 0.54 -17.67 0.89
N TYR A 19 -0.21 -17.93 1.95
CA TYR A 19 -0.16 -19.19 2.67
C TYR A 19 -0.75 -20.35 1.85
N ILE A 20 -1.88 -20.12 1.18
CA ILE A 20 -2.60 -21.16 0.43
C ILE A 20 -1.90 -21.49 -0.89
N ALA A 21 -1.42 -20.48 -1.63
CA ALA A 21 -0.88 -20.64 -2.99
C ALA A 21 0.63 -20.37 -3.08
N GLU A 22 1.41 -20.80 -2.09
CA GLU A 22 2.83 -20.44 -1.97
C GLU A 22 3.67 -20.81 -3.21
N GLU A 23 3.38 -21.95 -3.85
CA GLU A 23 4.14 -22.45 -5.00
C GLU A 23 3.92 -21.61 -6.26
N GLU A 24 2.67 -21.26 -6.57
CA GLU A 24 2.30 -20.45 -7.73
C GLU A 24 2.82 -19.02 -7.59
N LEU A 25 2.77 -18.48 -6.37
CA LEU A 25 3.09 -17.07 -6.11
C LEU A 25 4.60 -16.78 -6.15
N LYS A 26 5.47 -17.79 -6.05
CA LYS A 26 6.93 -17.62 -6.20
C LYS A 26 7.31 -17.04 -7.55
N LEU A 27 6.67 -17.51 -8.62
CA LEU A 27 6.85 -16.97 -9.98
C LEU A 27 6.19 -15.58 -10.11
N GLY A 28 5.06 -15.38 -9.41
CA GLY A 28 4.27 -14.15 -9.42
C GLY A 28 4.86 -12.93 -8.69
N LYS A 29 5.95 -13.10 -7.92
CA LYS A 29 6.45 -12.07 -6.99
C LYS A 29 6.74 -10.70 -7.63
N ILE A 30 7.25 -10.69 -8.86
CA ILE A 30 7.57 -9.46 -9.59
C ILE A 30 6.28 -8.67 -9.88
N TYR A 31 5.22 -9.37 -10.30
CA TYR A 31 3.92 -8.75 -10.59
C TYR A 31 3.29 -8.15 -9.34
N PHE A 32 3.31 -8.84 -8.20
CA PHE A 32 2.83 -8.26 -6.94
C PHE A 32 3.62 -7.02 -6.51
N SER A 33 4.94 -7.01 -6.74
CA SER A 33 5.76 -5.82 -6.47
C SER A 33 5.40 -4.67 -7.41
N LEU A 34 5.13 -4.94 -8.69
CA LEU A 34 4.72 -3.93 -9.66
C LEU A 34 3.33 -3.39 -9.34
N VAL A 35 2.36 -4.27 -9.08
CA VAL A 35 0.98 -3.90 -8.72
C VAL A 35 0.98 -3.01 -7.47
N LYS A 36 1.72 -3.40 -6.42
CA LYS A 36 1.88 -2.58 -5.21
C LYS A 36 2.39 -1.16 -5.51
N ARG A 37 3.37 -1.03 -6.40
CA ARG A 37 3.94 0.27 -6.81
C ARG A 37 2.96 1.10 -7.63
N ILE A 38 2.25 0.46 -8.56
CA ILE A 38 1.21 1.12 -9.36
C ILE A 38 0.12 1.65 -8.44
N ILE A 39 -0.35 0.84 -7.48
CA ILE A 39 -1.35 1.27 -6.49
C ILE A 39 -0.83 2.44 -5.64
N PHE A 40 0.43 2.40 -5.21
CA PHE A 40 1.05 3.52 -4.49
C PHE A 40 0.99 4.82 -5.29
N ILE A 41 1.36 4.77 -6.58
CA ILE A 41 1.35 5.93 -7.48
C ILE A 41 -0.08 6.43 -7.67
N ILE A 42 -1.02 5.54 -7.97
CA ILE A 42 -2.44 5.90 -8.16
C ILE A 42 -2.98 6.54 -6.88
N PHE A 43 -2.76 5.93 -5.71
CA PHE A 43 -3.20 6.48 -4.44
C PHE A 43 -2.64 7.87 -4.16
N SER A 44 -1.33 8.04 -4.37
CA SER A 44 -0.67 9.32 -4.17
C SER A 44 -1.20 10.40 -5.12
N ALA A 45 -1.37 10.04 -6.40
CA ALA A 45 -1.92 10.94 -7.40
C ALA A 45 -3.38 11.33 -7.11
N SER A 46 -4.22 10.36 -6.70
CA SER A 46 -5.60 10.62 -6.30
C SER A 46 -5.69 11.56 -5.09
N LEU A 47 -4.82 11.40 -4.09
CA LEU A 47 -4.76 12.31 -2.95
C LEU A 47 -4.31 13.71 -3.33
N ILE A 48 -3.27 13.83 -4.16
CA ILE A 48 -2.78 15.13 -4.63
C ILE A 48 -3.88 15.84 -5.43
N TYR A 49 -4.55 15.12 -6.32
CA TYR A 49 -5.68 15.65 -7.07
C TYR A 49 -6.82 16.11 -6.15
N TYR A 50 -7.15 15.34 -5.13
CA TYR A 50 -8.16 15.71 -4.13
C TYR A 50 -7.76 16.96 -3.33
N PHE A 51 -6.52 17.06 -2.88
CA PHE A 51 -6.04 18.28 -2.20
C PHE A 51 -6.04 19.49 -3.14
N PHE A 52 -5.76 19.28 -4.42
CA PHE A 52 -5.85 20.32 -5.43
C PHE A 52 -7.29 20.80 -5.65
N SER A 53 -8.27 19.88 -5.70
CA SER A 53 -9.69 20.26 -5.81
C SER A 53 -10.21 21.02 -4.60
N LEU A 54 -9.61 20.81 -3.42
CA LEU A 54 -9.89 21.58 -2.20
C LEU A 54 -9.08 22.88 -2.08
N SER A 55 -8.25 23.21 -3.07
CA SER A 55 -7.28 24.32 -3.01
C SER A 55 -6.35 24.26 -1.78
N ASN A 56 -6.11 23.07 -1.23
CA ASN A 56 -5.27 22.87 -0.04
C ASN A 56 -3.80 22.68 -0.44
N TYR A 57 -3.17 23.77 -0.88
CA TYR A 57 -1.78 23.75 -1.34
C TYR A 57 -0.77 23.38 -0.25
N VAL A 58 -1.10 23.65 1.03
CA VAL A 58 -0.26 23.26 2.17
C VAL A 58 -0.18 21.74 2.29
N ALA A 59 -1.32 21.04 2.19
CA ALA A 59 -1.34 19.58 2.21
C ALA A 59 -0.55 18.98 1.02
N ILE A 60 -0.66 19.58 -0.17
CA ILE A 60 0.13 19.15 -1.34
C ILE A 60 1.63 19.34 -1.09
N ALA A 61 2.04 20.52 -0.63
CA ALA A 61 3.44 20.86 -0.37
C ALA A 61 4.08 19.94 0.68
N LEU A 62 3.31 19.45 1.65
CA LEU A 62 3.78 18.47 2.63
C LEU A 62 3.73 17.03 2.12
N PHE A 63 2.64 16.64 1.46
CA PHE A 63 2.41 15.25 1.08
C PHE A 63 3.22 14.81 -0.14
N LEU A 64 3.40 15.69 -1.14
CA LEU A 64 4.11 15.35 -2.38
C LEU A 64 5.59 14.99 -2.14
N PRO A 65 6.40 15.77 -1.41
CA PRO A 65 7.77 15.37 -1.11
C PRO A 65 7.83 14.07 -0.31
N VAL A 66 6.92 13.89 0.66
CA VAL A 66 6.87 12.67 1.48
C VAL A 66 6.54 11.45 0.63
N SER A 67 5.57 11.54 -0.29
CA SER A 67 5.20 10.43 -1.16
C SER A 67 6.34 10.05 -2.13
N ILE A 68 7.07 11.04 -2.65
CA ILE A 68 8.27 10.81 -3.48
C ILE A 68 9.37 10.11 -2.67
N ILE A 69 9.67 10.61 -1.47
CA ILE A 69 10.68 10.01 -0.58
C ILE A 69 10.29 8.56 -0.25
N MET A 70 9.03 8.32 0.11
CA MET A 70 8.51 6.99 0.40
C MET A 70 8.61 6.06 -0.81
N PHE A 71 8.32 6.54 -2.03
CA PHE A 71 8.44 5.76 -3.25
C PHE A 71 9.89 5.37 -3.55
N ILE A 72 10.82 6.33 -3.46
CA ILE A 72 12.25 6.05 -3.66
C ILE A 72 12.77 5.07 -2.61
N ALA A 73 12.36 5.27 -1.35
CA ALA A 73 12.71 4.39 -0.26
C ALA A 73 12.10 2.99 -0.41
N GLU A 74 10.91 2.83 -0.99
CA GLU A 74 10.32 1.51 -1.28
C GLU A 74 11.19 0.72 -2.26
N ILE A 75 11.72 1.39 -3.27
CA ILE A 75 12.56 0.75 -4.29
C ILE A 75 13.91 0.33 -3.71
N LYS A 76 14.52 1.20 -2.88
CA LYS A 76 15.85 0.98 -2.30
C LYS A 76 15.81 0.07 -1.06
N ILE A 77 14.85 0.25 -0.18
CA ILE A 77 14.75 -0.37 1.15
C ILE A 77 13.71 -1.50 1.10
N LYS A 78 14.17 -2.71 0.79
CA LYS A 78 13.31 -3.92 0.72
C LYS A 78 12.99 -4.53 2.10
N ARG A 79 12.80 -3.70 3.13
CA ARG A 79 12.50 -4.13 4.51
C ARG A 79 10.99 -4.23 4.74
N LYS A 80 10.56 -5.31 5.40
CA LYS A 80 9.14 -5.57 5.74
C LYS A 80 8.49 -4.44 6.54
N MET A 81 9.18 -3.98 7.59
CA MET A 81 8.70 -2.89 8.43
C MET A 81 8.41 -1.61 7.65
N PHE A 82 9.15 -1.36 6.57
CA PHE A 82 8.94 -0.17 5.74
C PHE A 82 7.62 -0.22 4.96
N GLU A 83 7.17 -1.43 4.58
CA GLU A 83 5.86 -1.61 3.93
C GLU A 83 4.71 -1.30 4.89
N ILE A 84 4.84 -1.64 6.18
CA ILE A 84 3.85 -1.20 7.20
C ILE A 84 3.83 0.32 7.30
N VAL A 85 5.00 0.96 7.36
CA VAL A 85 5.08 2.43 7.51
C VAL A 85 4.39 3.13 6.34
N ILE A 86 4.65 2.69 5.10
CA ILE A 86 3.94 3.22 3.91
C ILE A 86 2.43 3.00 4.03
N TYR A 87 2.03 1.79 4.41
CA TYR A 87 0.64 1.41 4.54
C TYR A 87 -0.09 2.27 5.58
N LEU A 88 0.50 2.45 6.76
CA LEU A 88 -0.02 3.34 7.80
C LEU A 88 -0.05 4.80 7.36
N GLY A 89 0.95 5.25 6.60
CA GLY A 89 0.99 6.60 6.03
C GLY A 89 -0.21 6.91 5.13
N PHE A 90 -0.71 5.91 4.39
CA PHE A 90 -1.92 6.03 3.57
C PHE A 90 -3.23 6.02 4.36
N ILE A 91 -3.24 5.46 5.57
CA ILE A 91 -4.44 5.46 6.43
C ILE A 91 -4.72 6.87 6.98
N ILE A 92 -3.69 7.65 7.28
CA ILE A 92 -3.82 8.99 7.86
C ILE A 92 -4.76 9.89 7.03
N PRO A 93 -4.52 10.14 5.73
CA PRO A 93 -5.41 10.95 4.91
C PRO A 93 -6.81 10.31 4.77
N ALA A 94 -6.91 8.99 4.75
CA ALA A 94 -8.19 8.30 4.65
C ALA A 94 -9.09 8.49 5.90
N ILE A 95 -8.49 8.66 7.08
CA ILE A 95 -9.22 8.97 8.32
C ILE A 95 -9.66 10.43 8.31
N LEU A 96 -8.74 11.33 7.97
CA LEU A 96 -8.92 12.79 8.05
C LEU A 96 -9.97 13.31 7.05
N TYR A 97 -10.06 12.72 5.86
CA TYR A 97 -10.92 13.21 4.80
C TYR A 97 -12.03 12.21 4.48
N ALA A 98 -13.26 12.55 4.88
CA ALA A 98 -14.41 11.64 4.79
C ALA A 98 -14.80 11.30 3.35
N ASP A 99 -14.71 12.27 2.44
CA ASP A 99 -15.20 12.15 1.06
C ASP A 99 -14.43 11.12 0.24
N ILE A 100 -13.16 10.90 0.58
CA ILE A 100 -12.29 9.95 -0.11
C ILE A 100 -12.24 8.58 0.55
N ARG A 101 -12.96 8.35 1.65
CA ARG A 101 -12.84 7.12 2.46
C ARG A 101 -13.05 5.86 1.64
N LEU A 102 -14.03 5.83 0.75
CA LEU A 102 -14.33 4.64 -0.06
C LEU A 102 -13.20 4.34 -1.06
N VAL A 103 -12.71 5.37 -1.74
CA VAL A 103 -11.61 5.25 -2.72
C VAL A 103 -10.33 4.84 -1.98
N ALA A 104 -10.04 5.52 -0.87
CA ALA A 104 -8.87 5.24 -0.05
C ALA A 104 -8.93 3.83 0.54
N ALA A 105 -10.08 3.37 1.03
CA ALA A 105 -10.30 2.02 1.53
C ALA A 105 -10.07 0.96 0.44
N SER A 106 -10.59 1.17 -0.76
CA SER A 106 -10.43 0.24 -1.89
C SER A 106 -8.96 0.12 -2.30
N LEU A 107 -8.26 1.25 -2.40
CA LEU A 107 -6.85 1.25 -2.75
C LEU A 107 -5.96 0.72 -1.61
N LEU A 108 -6.30 1.00 -0.35
CA LEU A 108 -5.67 0.39 0.83
C LEU A 108 -5.88 -1.12 0.83
N PHE A 109 -7.07 -1.61 0.46
CA PHE A 109 -7.32 -3.03 0.34
C PHE A 109 -6.41 -3.68 -0.70
N LEU A 110 -6.35 -3.12 -1.91
CA LEU A 110 -5.51 -3.65 -2.99
C LEU A 110 -4.01 -3.58 -2.68
N TYR A 111 -3.57 -2.47 -2.08
CA TYR A 111 -2.18 -2.32 -1.62
C TYR A 111 -1.88 -3.35 -0.53
N GLY A 112 -2.77 -3.45 0.47
CA GLY A 112 -2.69 -4.37 1.58
C GLY A 112 -2.58 -5.80 1.09
N LEU A 113 -3.44 -6.22 0.15
CA LEU A 113 -3.40 -7.53 -0.48
C LEU A 113 -2.01 -7.82 -1.07
N SER A 114 -1.52 -6.90 -1.91
CA SER A 114 -0.21 -7.08 -2.55
C SER A 114 0.95 -7.10 -1.55
N ALA A 115 0.90 -6.23 -0.55
CA ALA A 115 1.92 -6.13 0.49
C ALA A 115 1.93 -7.35 1.42
N GLY A 116 0.75 -7.82 1.84
CA GLY A 116 0.58 -9.01 2.68
C GLY A 116 1.09 -10.26 1.98
N THR A 117 0.79 -10.42 0.69
CA THR A 117 1.30 -11.53 -0.12
C THR A 117 2.83 -11.52 -0.17
N LEU A 118 3.42 -10.35 -0.47
CA LEU A 118 4.88 -10.18 -0.52
C LEU A 118 5.55 -10.39 0.85
N TRP A 119 4.87 -10.02 1.93
CA TRP A 119 5.36 -10.17 3.29
C TRP A 119 5.64 -11.64 3.61
N TRP A 120 4.65 -12.51 3.40
CA TRP A 120 4.77 -13.93 3.70
C TRP A 120 5.86 -14.59 2.84
N MET A 121 5.83 -14.33 1.53
CA MET A 121 6.78 -14.92 0.57
C MET A 121 8.25 -14.58 0.84
N ARG A 122 8.55 -13.47 1.54
CA ARG A 122 9.95 -13.14 1.90
C ARG A 122 10.52 -14.05 2.98
N ASP A 123 9.69 -14.62 3.86
CA ASP A 123 10.16 -15.50 4.95
C ASP A 123 10.34 -16.94 4.47
N THR A 124 9.47 -17.41 3.59
CA THR A 124 9.54 -18.79 3.07
C THR A 124 10.78 -19.02 2.20
N VAL A 125 11.22 -18.01 1.44
CA VAL A 125 12.46 -18.08 0.65
C VAL A 125 13.72 -18.09 1.52
N LYS A 126 13.71 -17.41 2.68
CA LYS A 126 14.87 -17.39 3.59
C LYS A 126 15.05 -18.69 4.37
N LYS A 127 13.98 -19.43 4.66
CA LYS A 127 14.06 -20.72 5.38
C LYS A 127 14.52 -21.89 4.51
N LYS A 128 14.53 -21.75 3.18
CA LYS A 128 14.98 -22.79 2.22
C LYS A 128 16.41 -22.59 1.70
N LYS A 129 17.13 -21.57 2.17
CA LYS A 129 18.56 -21.35 1.94
C LYS A 129 19.32 -21.61 3.22
#